data_AF-A0A9C9W6X8-F1
#
_entry.id   AF-A0A9C9W6X8-F1
#
_cell.length_a   1.000
_cell.length_b   1.000
_cell.length_c   1.000
_cell.angle_alpha   90.00
_cell.angle_beta   90.00
_cell.angle_gamma   90.00
#
_symmetry.space_group_name_H-M   'P 1'
#
loop_
_entity.id
_entity.type
_entity.pdbx_description
1 polymer ?
#
loop_
_entity_poly.entity_id
_entity_poly.type
_entity_poly.pdbx_seq_one_letter_code
_entity_poly.pdbx_strand_id
1 'polypeptide(L)'
;AGRRYLYHDPCHSPMKTHPPLRVAGSLLRSEVRLSDRCCGEAGTLAVSRPDISTQIRFRKQQELQAGVRAFGDQEGGEVKILTSCPACQQGLLRYRDDTGLDSDYIVVELANQRLGDDWRQRFIERARDGGIERVLL
;
A
#
# COMPACT_ATOMS: atom_id res chain seq x y z
N ALA A 1 -10.65 13.22 11.51
CA ALA A 1 -9.24 13.06 11.92
C ALA A 1 -8.39 12.83 10.67
N GLY A 2 -7.21 13.44 10.57
CA GLY A 2 -6.35 13.28 9.39
C GLY A 2 -5.65 11.92 9.37
N ARG A 3 -5.85 11.13 8.32
CA ARG A 3 -5.12 9.87 8.11
C ARG A 3 -3.65 10.15 7.84
N ARG A 4 -2.77 9.30 8.36
CA ARG A 4 -1.30 9.39 8.19
C ARG A 4 -0.83 8.21 7.35
N TYR A 5 0.17 8.43 6.50
CA TYR A 5 0.59 7.41 5.56
C TYR A 5 2.08 7.10 5.64
N LEU A 6 2.40 5.82 5.70
CA LEU A 6 3.66 5.32 5.19
C LEU A 6 3.49 5.09 3.68
N TYR A 7 4.53 5.38 2.89
CA TYR A 7 4.56 5.07 1.48
C TYR A 7 5.73 4.15 1.18
N HIS A 8 5.42 2.96 0.66
CA HIS A 8 6.40 2.03 0.12
C HIS A 8 6.54 2.26 -1.37
N ASP A 9 7.63 2.93 -1.76
CA ASP A 9 8.04 2.99 -3.14
C ASP A 9 8.57 1.61 -3.57
N PRO A 10 7.93 0.94 -4.55
CA PRO A 10 8.33 -0.41 -4.91
C PRO A 10 9.68 -0.41 -5.63
N CYS A 11 10.42 -1.51 -5.55
CA CYS A 11 11.72 -1.66 -6.22
C CYS A 11 11.65 -1.39 -7.73
N HIS A 12 10.49 -1.66 -8.35
CA HIS A 12 10.17 -1.30 -9.72
C HIS A 12 9.21 -0.11 -9.76
N SER A 13 9.67 1.06 -9.29
CA SER A 13 8.83 2.26 -9.21
C SER A 13 8.29 2.69 -10.58
N PRO A 14 6.96 2.89 -10.72
CA PRO A 14 6.37 3.36 -11.97
C PRO A 14 6.58 4.87 -12.17
N MET A 15 7.00 5.61 -11.14
CA MET A 15 7.16 7.06 -11.20
C MET A 15 8.58 7.41 -11.68
N LYS A 16 8.70 7.83 -12.95
CA LYS A 16 10.00 8.14 -13.58
C LYS A 16 10.38 9.62 -13.52
N THR A 17 9.39 10.51 -13.53
CA THR A 17 9.60 11.95 -13.70
C THR A 17 9.67 12.72 -12.37
N HIS A 18 8.97 12.25 -11.35
CA HIS A 18 8.86 12.93 -10.07
C HIS A 18 9.15 11.96 -8.92
N PRO A 19 9.81 12.43 -7.83
CA PRO A 19 10.07 11.60 -6.66
C PRO A 19 8.77 11.00 -6.10
N PRO A 20 8.71 9.69 -5.86
CA PRO A 20 7.46 9.01 -5.51
C PRO A 20 6.79 9.54 -4.25
N LEU A 21 7.59 9.85 -3.23
CA LEU A 21 7.09 10.42 -1.98
C LEU A 21 6.44 11.80 -2.19
N ARG A 22 6.98 12.63 -3.09
CA ARG A 22 6.41 13.93 -3.45
C ARG A 22 5.06 13.77 -4.14
N VAL A 23 4.97 12.81 -5.07
CA VAL A 23 3.71 12.48 -5.76
C VAL A 23 2.67 12.01 -4.76
N ALA A 24 3.02 11.06 -3.89
CA ALA A 24 2.12 10.53 -2.87
C ALA A 24 1.61 11.63 -1.92
N GLY A 25 2.51 12.46 -1.39
CA GLY A 25 2.15 13.59 -0.52
C GLY A 25 1.23 14.60 -1.21
N SER A 26 1.50 14.92 -2.48
CA SER A 26 0.68 15.86 -3.26
C SER A 26 -0.72 15.31 -3.55
N LEU A 27 -0.83 14.02 -3.87
CA LEU A 27 -2.11 13.38 -4.19
C LEU A 27 -2.99 13.20 -2.95
N LEU A 28 -2.39 12.81 -1.82
CA LEU A 28 -3.09 12.49 -0.57
C LEU A 28 -3.33 13.71 0.32
N ARG A 29 -2.66 14.84 0.05
CA ARG A 29 -2.75 16.09 0.85
C ARG A 29 -2.58 15.84 2.36
N SER A 30 -1.72 14.89 2.69
CA SER A 30 -1.51 14.39 4.06
C SER A 30 -0.01 14.21 4.30
N GLU A 31 0.38 14.08 5.57
CA GLU A 31 1.76 13.71 5.89
C GLU A 31 2.02 12.28 5.40
N VAL A 32 3.05 12.14 4.55
CA VAL A 32 3.49 10.86 4.00
C VAL A 32 4.96 10.67 4.32
N ARG A 33 5.30 9.56 4.97
CA ARG A 33 6.68 9.17 5.28
C ARG A 33 7.10 7.97 4.45
N LEU A 34 8.36 7.94 4.03
CA LEU A 34 8.89 6.80 3.28
C LEU A 34 9.01 5.58 4.20
N SER A 35 8.53 4.43 3.74
CA SER A 35 8.90 3.13 4.29
C SER A 35 9.90 2.46 3.35
N ASP A 36 11.18 2.63 3.66
CA ASP A 36 12.31 2.10 2.89
C ASP A 36 12.35 0.56 2.94
N ARG A 37 13.20 -0.03 2.09
CA ARG A 37 13.49 -1.46 1.95
C ARG A 37 12.39 -2.27 1.30
N CYS A 38 12.83 -3.33 0.62
CA CYS A 38 12.00 -4.31 -0.07
C CYS A 38 11.02 -4.97 0.90
N CYS A 39 9.81 -5.29 0.42
CA CYS A 39 8.81 -6.04 1.19
C CYS A 39 9.11 -7.53 1.39
N GLY A 40 10.16 -8.08 0.76
CA GLY A 40 10.56 -9.50 0.88
C GLY A 40 9.65 -10.50 0.18
N GLU A 41 8.39 -10.13 -0.07
CA GLU A 41 7.35 -11.06 -0.51
C GLU A 41 7.06 -11.00 -2.03
N ALA A 42 7.26 -9.84 -2.65
CA ALA A 42 6.92 -9.60 -4.04
C ALA A 42 7.85 -10.34 -5.03
N GLY A 43 7.33 -10.58 -6.24
CA GLY A 43 8.13 -11.08 -7.37
C GLY A 43 8.56 -12.54 -7.25
N THR A 44 7.74 -13.39 -6.62
CA THR A 44 8.01 -14.82 -6.34
C THR A 44 9.18 -15.09 -5.39
N LEU A 45 9.84 -14.06 -4.86
CA LEU A 45 11.02 -14.19 -4.00
C LEU A 45 10.77 -15.07 -2.77
N ALA A 46 9.63 -14.88 -2.10
CA ALA A 46 9.27 -15.65 -0.93
C ALA A 46 9.08 -17.15 -1.20
N VAL A 47 8.62 -17.52 -2.40
CA VAL A 47 8.43 -18.93 -2.79
C VAL A 47 9.75 -19.52 -3.28
N SER A 48 10.51 -18.77 -4.09
CA SER A 48 11.73 -19.26 -4.73
C SER A 48 12.93 -19.30 -3.78
N ARG A 49 13.02 -18.37 -2.82
CA ARG A 49 14.13 -18.23 -1.85
C ARG A 49 13.61 -17.83 -0.46
N PRO A 50 12.90 -18.73 0.24
CA PRO A 50 12.33 -18.44 1.56
C PRO A 50 13.41 -18.10 2.61
N ASP A 51 14.61 -18.66 2.46
CA ASP A 51 15.78 -18.41 3.31
C ASP A 51 16.23 -16.94 3.26
N ILE A 52 16.22 -16.33 2.06
CA ILE A 52 16.55 -14.91 1.88
C ILE A 52 15.35 -14.03 2.24
N SER A 53 14.15 -14.41 1.77
CA SER A 53 12.93 -13.64 1.98
C SER A 53 12.67 -13.40 3.46
N THR A 54 12.88 -14.41 4.31
CA THR A 54 12.68 -14.30 5.76
C THR A 54 13.56 -13.21 6.39
N GLN A 55 14.82 -13.08 5.96
CA GLN A 55 15.73 -12.05 6.48
C GLN A 55 15.31 -10.65 6.02
N ILE A 56 14.94 -10.51 4.74
CA ILE A 56 14.40 -9.25 4.20
C ILE A 56 13.12 -8.87 4.94
N ARG A 57 12.26 -9.86 5.21
CA ARG A 57 11.00 -9.68 5.92
C ARG A 57 11.25 -9.12 7.31
N PHE A 58 12.17 -9.72 8.06
CA PHE A 58 12.55 -9.23 9.39
C PHE A 58 13.04 -7.78 9.36
N ARG A 59 13.93 -7.43 8.42
CA ARG A 59 14.40 -6.04 8.30
C ARG A 59 13.26 -5.09 7.96
N LYS A 60 12.38 -5.44 7.03
CA LYS A 60 11.24 -4.61 6.66
C LYS A 60 10.27 -4.41 7.82
N GLN A 61 10.02 -5.45 8.63
CA GLN A 61 9.18 -5.33 9.82
C GLN A 61 9.72 -4.27 10.79
N GLN A 62 11.04 -4.26 11.03
CA GLN A 62 11.68 -3.23 11.86
C GLN A 62 11.49 -1.82 11.29
N GLU A 63 11.65 -1.65 9.97
CA GLU A 63 11.42 -0.37 9.28
C GLU A 63 9.95 0.09 9.40
N LEU A 64 9.00 -0.83 9.27
CA LEU A 64 7.56 -0.53 9.42
C LEU A 64 7.24 -0.08 10.84
N GLN A 65 7.68 -0.83 11.85
CA GLN A 65 7.46 -0.47 13.25
C GLN A 65 8.13 0.86 13.60
N ALA A 66 9.34 1.12 13.08
CA ALA A 66 9.99 2.42 13.24
C ALA A 66 9.19 3.55 12.58
N GLY A 67 8.66 3.31 11.37
CA GLY A 67 7.81 4.26 10.66
C GLY A 67 6.53 4.60 11.42
N VAL A 68 5.87 3.61 12.02
CA VAL A 68 4.69 3.82 12.88
C VAL A 68 5.05 4.65 14.11
N ARG A 69 6.10 4.26 14.84
CA ARG A 69 6.57 5.00 16.03
C ARG A 69 6.94 6.44 15.70
N ALA A 70 7.44 6.70 14.49
CA ALA A 70 7.83 8.04 14.08
C ALA A 70 6.63 9.02 13.96
N PHE A 71 5.40 8.52 13.86
CA PHE A 71 4.17 9.33 13.94
C PHE A 71 3.69 9.59 15.39
N GLY A 72 4.34 8.99 16.39
CA GLY A 72 4.02 9.08 17.81
C GLY A 72 2.80 8.27 18.23
N ASP A 73 2.72 7.93 19.52
CA ASP A 73 1.58 7.22 20.17
C ASP A 73 0.31 8.08 20.29
N GLN A 74 0.16 9.11 19.44
CA GLN A 74 -0.96 10.02 19.55
C GLN A 74 -2.27 9.30 19.23
N GLU A 75 -3.12 9.22 20.26
CA GLU A 75 -4.48 8.71 20.21
C GLU A 75 -5.25 9.39 19.07
N GLY A 76 -5.71 8.62 18.08
CA GLY A 76 -6.76 9.06 17.16
C GLY A 76 -6.45 9.14 15.67
N GLY A 77 -5.34 8.56 15.17
CA GLY A 77 -5.08 8.52 13.72
C GLY A 77 -4.62 7.16 13.21
N GLU A 78 -5.43 6.49 12.39
CA GLU A 78 -5.08 5.27 11.67
C GLU A 78 -3.88 5.53 10.72
N VAL A 79 -2.78 4.80 10.91
CA VAL A 79 -1.63 4.81 10.00
C VAL A 79 -1.84 3.70 8.98
N LYS A 80 -1.79 4.03 7.69
CA LYS A 80 -1.82 3.05 6.59
C LYS A 80 -0.53 3.05 5.81
N ILE A 81 -0.14 1.91 5.26
CA ILE A 81 0.95 1.83 4.28
C ILE A 81 0.42 1.72 2.86
N LEU A 82 0.81 2.66 2.02
CA LEU A 82 0.40 2.72 0.63
C LEU A 82 1.54 2.34 -0.30
N THR A 83 1.20 1.75 -1.44
CA THR A 83 2.16 1.47 -2.51
C THR A 83 1.49 1.57 -3.89
N SER A 84 2.30 1.64 -4.94
CA SER A 84 1.86 1.61 -6.34
C SER A 84 2.14 0.26 -7.03
N CYS A 85 2.48 -0.78 -6.27
CA CYS A 85 2.72 -2.13 -6.78
C CYS A 85 1.77 -3.16 -6.14
N PRO A 86 0.94 -3.89 -6.92
CA PRO A 86 0.03 -4.89 -6.36
C PRO A 86 0.76 -6.04 -5.65
N ALA A 87 1.90 -6.49 -6.18
CA ALA A 87 2.70 -7.53 -5.55
C ALA A 87 3.27 -7.08 -4.20
N CYS A 88 3.70 -5.82 -4.10
CA CYS A 88 4.12 -5.25 -2.83
C CYS A 88 2.95 -5.09 -1.86
N GLN A 89 1.76 -4.68 -2.33
CA GLN A 89 0.57 -4.59 -1.48
C GLN A 89 0.25 -5.96 -0.85
N GLN A 90 0.19 -7.01 -1.66
CA GLN A 90 -0.04 -8.38 -1.18
C GLN A 90 1.02 -8.80 -0.15
N GLY A 91 2.29 -8.47 -0.41
CA GLY A 91 3.38 -8.72 0.51
C GLY A 91 3.27 -7.94 1.82
N LEU A 92 2.97 -6.65 1.73
CA LEU A 92 2.84 -5.75 2.88
C LEU A 92 1.66 -6.13 3.79
N LEU A 93 0.58 -6.71 3.23
CA LEU A 93 -0.51 -7.26 4.02
C LEU A 93 -0.06 -8.36 5.00
N ARG A 94 1.02 -9.09 4.69
CA ARG A 94 1.59 -10.14 5.57
C ARG A 94 2.29 -9.60 6.82
N TYR A 95 2.39 -8.28 6.96
CA TYR A 95 2.92 -7.60 8.15
C TYR A 95 1.83 -7.08 9.08
N ARG A 96 0.54 -7.21 8.71
CA ARG A 96 -0.57 -6.65 9.47
C ARG A 96 -0.57 -7.14 10.92
N ASP A 97 -0.41 -8.45 11.13
CA ASP A 97 -0.43 -9.04 12.48
C ASP A 97 0.76 -8.59 13.35
N ASP A 98 1.90 -8.28 12.71
CA ASP A 98 3.15 -7.88 13.38
C ASP A 98 3.26 -6.37 13.67
N THR A 99 2.46 -5.56 12.98
CA THR A 99 2.61 -4.09 12.96
C THR A 99 1.33 -3.31 13.19
N GLY A 100 0.16 -3.96 13.06
CA GLY A 100 -1.15 -3.32 13.05
C GLY A 100 -1.42 -2.47 11.80
N LEU A 101 -0.48 -2.41 10.84
CA LEU A 101 -0.63 -1.61 9.63
C LEU A 101 -1.54 -2.29 8.62
N ASP A 102 -2.51 -1.53 8.11
CA ASP A 102 -3.22 -1.92 6.90
C ASP A 102 -2.47 -1.45 5.64
N SER A 103 -2.58 -2.21 4.55
CA SER A 103 -1.93 -1.91 3.28
C SER A 103 -2.93 -1.77 2.13
N ASP A 104 -2.80 -0.68 1.37
CA ASP A 104 -3.64 -0.46 0.19
C ASP A 104 -2.83 0.11 -0.98
N TYR A 105 -3.45 0.03 -2.17
CA TYR A 105 -2.92 0.64 -3.37
C TYR A 105 -3.24 2.14 -3.38
N ILE A 106 -2.26 2.99 -3.71
CA ILE A 106 -2.42 4.45 -3.61
C ILE A 106 -3.63 4.99 -4.40
N VAL A 107 -3.93 4.42 -5.56
CA VAL A 107 -5.10 4.83 -6.37
C VAL A 107 -6.43 4.44 -5.69
N VAL A 108 -6.47 3.31 -4.98
CA VAL A 108 -7.67 2.88 -4.24
C VAL A 108 -7.93 3.82 -3.07
N GLU A 109 -6.89 4.19 -2.31
CA GLU A 109 -7.03 5.17 -1.21
C GLU A 109 -7.50 6.54 -1.73
N LEU A 110 -6.99 6.98 -2.89
CA LEU A 110 -7.46 8.21 -3.53
C LEU A 110 -8.93 8.12 -3.97
N ALA A 111 -9.35 6.97 -4.49
CA ALA A 111 -10.75 6.73 -4.84
C ALA A 111 -11.65 6.77 -3.60
N ASN A 112 -11.24 6.12 -2.49
CA ASN A 112 -11.98 6.18 -1.22
C ASN A 112 -12.15 7.64 -0.76
N GLN A 113 -11.08 8.43 -0.78
CA GLN A 113 -11.13 9.83 -0.33
C GLN A 113 -11.96 10.74 -1.24
N ARG A 114 -11.94 10.52 -2.55
CA ARG A 114 -12.57 11.43 -3.52
C ARG A 114 -13.98 11.02 -3.92
N LEU A 115 -14.27 9.72 -3.91
CA LEU A 115 -15.51 9.15 -4.41
C LEU A 115 -16.38 8.55 -3.31
N GLY A 116 -15.89 8.45 -2.06
CA GLY A 116 -16.61 7.89 -0.91
C GLY A 116 -16.62 6.36 -0.89
N ASP A 117 -16.97 5.75 0.24
CA ASP A 117 -16.74 4.32 0.51
C ASP A 117 -17.45 3.36 -0.50
N ASP A 118 -18.62 3.75 -1.01
CA ASP A 118 -19.39 2.95 -1.98
C ASP A 118 -18.94 3.12 -3.45
N TRP A 119 -17.83 3.82 -3.71
CA TRP A 119 -17.37 4.08 -5.08
C TRP A 119 -17.17 2.80 -5.89
N ARG A 120 -16.69 1.73 -5.24
CA ARG A 120 -16.40 0.45 -5.90
C ARG A 120 -17.68 -0.24 -6.34
N GLN A 121 -18.70 -0.27 -5.49
CA GLN A 121 -19.99 -0.85 -5.81
C GLN A 121 -20.65 -0.10 -6.96
N ARG A 122 -20.70 1.24 -6.88
CA ARG A 122 -21.22 2.10 -7.97
C ARG A 122 -20.42 1.98 -9.27
N PHE A 123 -19.11 1.71 -9.19
CA PHE A 123 -18.29 1.43 -10.37
C PHE A 123 -18.67 0.11 -11.01
N ILE A 124 -18.80 -0.97 -10.22
CA ILE A 124 -19.18 -2.31 -10.72
C ILE A 124 -20.58 -2.28 -11.34
N GLU A 125 -21.55 -1.62 -10.70
CA GLU A 125 -22.92 -1.51 -11.21
C GLU A 125 -22.94 -0.81 -12.58
N ARG A 126 -22.26 0.32 -12.72
CA ARG A 126 -22.14 1.03 -13.99
C ARG A 126 -21.38 0.24 -15.06
N ALA A 127 -20.35 -0.51 -14.69
CA ALA A 127 -19.61 -1.34 -15.63
C ALA A 127 -20.42 -2.57 -16.10
N ARG A 128 -21.39 -3.02 -15.30
CA ARG A 128 -22.34 -4.08 -15.67
C ARG A 128 -23.47 -3.57 -16.57
N ASP A 129 -23.85 -2.31 -16.41
CA ASP A 129 -24.87 -1.64 -17.22
C ASP A 129 -24.34 -1.39 -18.64
N GLY A 130 -24.56 -2.35 -19.53
CA GLY A 130 -23.95 -2.42 -20.87
C GLY A 130 -23.53 -3.83 -21.31
N GLY A 131 -23.58 -4.81 -20.40
CA GLY A 131 -23.28 -6.22 -20.67
C GLY A 131 -21.79 -6.53 -20.55
N ILE A 132 -21.38 -7.10 -19.42
CA ILE A 132 -20.06 -7.74 -19.33
C ILE A 132 -20.12 -9.00 -20.18
N GLU A 133 -19.41 -9.00 -21.31
CA GLU A 133 -19.16 -10.22 -22.09
C GLU A 133 -18.44 -11.23 -21.19
N ARG A 134 -19.13 -12.33 -20.88
CA ARG A 134 -18.55 -13.42 -20.08
C ARG A 134 -17.77 -14.31 -21.04
N VAL A 135 -16.45 -14.21 -21.03
CA VAL A 135 -15.58 -15.23 -21.64
C VAL A 135 -15.61 -16.45 -20.70
N LEU A 136 -16.49 -17.39 -21.00
CA LEU A 136 -16.49 -18.72 -20.39
C LEU A 136 -15.44 -19.55 -21.14
N LEU A 137 -14.34 -19.90 -20.45
CA LEU A 137 -13.37 -20.91 -20.91
C LEU A 137 -13.80 -22.29 -20.43
#